data_AF-A0AAX3MNV1-F1
#
_entry.id   AF-A0AAX3MNV1-F1
#
_cell.length_a   1.000
_cell.length_b   1.000
_cell.length_c   1.000
_cell.angle_alpha   90.00
_cell.angle_beta   90.00
_cell.angle_gamma   90.00
#
_symmetry.space_group_name_H-M   'P 1'
#
loop_
_entity.id
_entity.type
_entity.pdbx_description
1 polymer ?
#
loop_
_entity_poly.entity_id
_entity_poly.type
_entity_poly.pdbx_seq_one_letter_code
_entity_poly.pdbx_strand_id
1 'polypeptide(L)'
;MNQAIQFPDREEWNESKKCVCFPALVNGMQLTCAITGESLANRFAGDTPEQWLVNFRQHRWDLEEEAESLIQDQSEDDQGWVWLP
;
A
#
# COMPACT_ATOMS: atom_id res chain seq x y z
N MET A 1 18.87 12.03 -1.76
CA MET A 1 18.14 12.87 -0.78
C MET A 1 17.49 11.89 0.18
N ASN A 2 17.72 11.99 1.49
CA ASN A 2 17.06 11.10 2.45
C ASN A 2 15.66 11.65 2.72
N GLN A 3 14.68 11.23 1.91
CA GLN A 3 13.28 11.53 2.20
C GLN A 3 12.89 10.77 3.46
N ALA A 4 12.34 11.46 4.46
CA ALA A 4 11.75 10.78 5.61
C ALA A 4 10.39 10.23 5.18
N ILE A 5 10.30 8.92 4.99
CA ILE A 5 9.07 8.21 4.66
C ILE A 5 8.55 7.55 5.95
N GLN A 6 7.27 7.73 6.23
CA GLN A 6 6.59 7.13 7.38
C GLN A 6 5.29 6.50 6.93
N PHE A 7 4.93 5.36 7.49
CA PHE A 7 3.67 4.69 7.21
C PHE A 7 2.81 4.65 8.49
N PRO A 8 1.77 5.50 8.59
CA PRO A 8 0.81 5.44 9.68
C PRO A 8 0.07 4.10 9.71
N ASP A 9 -0.25 3.60 10.91
CA ASP A 9 -1.03 2.37 11.10
C ASP A 9 -2.51 2.55 10.75
N ARG A 10 -2.76 2.81 9.47
CA ARG A 10 -4.08 3.05 8.89
C ARG A 10 -4.13 2.38 7.52
N GLU A 11 -4.97 1.39 7.40
CA GLU A 11 -5.28 0.74 6.14
C GLU A 11 -6.78 0.53 6.05
N GLU A 12 -7.30 0.68 4.84
CA GLU A 12 -8.72 0.56 4.56
C GLU A 12 -8.93 -0.15 3.24
N TRP A 13 -9.99 -0.95 3.18
CA TRP A 13 -10.40 -1.54 1.92
C TRP A 13 -11.22 -0.53 1.11
N ASN A 14 -10.78 -0.27 -0.12
CA ASN A 14 -11.50 0.56 -1.07
C ASN A 14 -12.38 -0.31 -1.97
N GLU A 15 -13.69 -0.33 -1.69
CA GLU A 15 -14.67 -1.10 -2.46
C GLU A 15 -14.72 -0.73 -3.94
N SER A 16 -14.45 0.52 -4.31
CA SER A 16 -14.56 0.99 -5.69
C SER A 16 -13.38 0.55 -6.56
N LYS A 17 -12.17 0.58 -5.99
CA LYS A 17 -10.92 0.18 -6.66
C LYS A 17 -10.50 -1.27 -6.37
N LYS A 18 -11.22 -1.96 -5.46
CA LYS A 18 -10.94 -3.34 -5.02
C LYS A 18 -9.49 -3.53 -4.58
N CYS A 19 -9.03 -2.64 -3.70
CA CYS A 19 -7.67 -2.65 -3.17
C CYS A 19 -7.66 -2.27 -1.68
N VAL A 20 -6.60 -2.67 -0.98
CA VAL A 20 -6.23 -2.11 0.32
C VAL A 20 -5.45 -0.83 0.05
N CYS A 21 -5.91 0.27 0.63
CA CYS A 21 -5.23 1.57 0.61
C CYS A 21 -4.57 1.84 1.96
N PHE A 22 -3.36 2.37 1.94
CA PHE A 22 -2.64 2.80 3.14
C PHE A 22 -1.84 4.08 2.84
N PRO A 23 -1.70 5.01 3.79
CA PRO A 23 -0.99 6.25 3.56
C PRO A 23 0.52 6.07 3.76
N ALA A 24 1.29 6.81 2.97
CA ALA A 24 2.69 7.11 3.23
C ALA A 24 2.84 8.62 3.47
N LEU A 25 3.68 9.03 4.40
CA LEU A 25 4.03 10.43 4.64
C LEU A 25 5.46 10.66 4.15
N VAL A 26 5.61 11.38 3.05
CA VAL A 26 6.90 11.72 2.45
C VAL A 26 7.23 13.15 2.84
N ASN A 27 8.20 13.33 3.74
CA ASN A 27 8.51 14.64 4.35
C ASN A 27 7.27 15.35 4.94
N GLY A 28 6.35 14.58 5.50
CA GLY A 28 5.09 15.07 6.09
C GLY A 28 3.95 15.31 5.09
N MET A 29 4.16 15.13 3.79
CA MET A 29 3.10 15.16 2.79
C MET A 29 2.51 13.76 2.59
N GLN A 30 1.18 13.64 2.58
CA GLN A 30 0.53 12.34 2.43
C GLN A 30 0.44 11.93 0.95
N LEU A 31 0.85 10.68 0.69
CA LEU A 31 0.67 9.93 -0.53
C LEU A 31 -0.18 8.69 -0.25
N THR A 32 -0.92 8.20 -1.24
CA THR A 32 -1.71 6.97 -1.12
C THR A 32 -1.00 5.80 -1.79
N CYS A 33 -0.66 4.79 -1.00
CA CYS A 33 -0.23 3.49 -1.50
C CYS A 33 -1.44 2.56 -1.60
N ALA A 34 -1.42 1.65 -2.58
CA ALA A 34 -2.48 0.68 -2.77
C ALA A 34 -1.95 -0.67 -3.27
N ILE A 35 -2.59 -1.74 -2.81
CA ILE A 35 -2.37 -3.09 -3.32
C ILE A 35 -3.72 -3.74 -3.59
N THR A 36 -3.89 -4.34 -4.78
CA THR A 36 -5.18 -4.92 -5.16
C THR A 36 -5.51 -6.17 -4.32
N GLY A 37 -6.80 -6.45 -4.16
CA GLY A 37 -7.23 -7.72 -3.56
C GLY A 37 -6.71 -8.93 -4.33
N GLU A 38 -6.58 -8.83 -5.66
CA GLU A 38 -6.00 -9.86 -6.51
C GLU A 38 -4.51 -10.10 -6.20
N SER A 39 -3.70 -9.03 -6.11
CA SER A 39 -2.28 -9.14 -5.74
C SER A 39 -2.13 -9.73 -4.32
N LEU A 40 -2.96 -9.31 -3.37
CA LEU A 40 -2.98 -9.89 -2.02
C LEU A 40 -3.38 -11.38 -2.03
N ALA A 41 -4.39 -11.76 -2.80
CA ALA A 41 -4.82 -13.14 -2.94
C ALA A 41 -3.72 -14.02 -3.55
N ASN A 42 -3.02 -13.51 -4.57
CA ASN A 42 -1.91 -14.22 -5.21
C ASN A 42 -0.70 -14.39 -4.27
N ARG A 43 -0.42 -13.39 -3.43
CA ARG A 43 0.74 -13.39 -2.52
C ARG A 43 0.47 -14.16 -1.21
N PHE A 44 -0.72 -14.00 -0.63
CA PHE A 44 -1.03 -14.41 0.75
C PHE A 44 -2.32 -15.20 0.91
N ALA A 45 -2.95 -15.58 -0.21
CA ALA A 45 -4.31 -16.13 -0.26
C ALA A 45 -5.38 -15.15 0.24
N GLY A 46 -6.62 -15.63 0.26
CA GLY A 46 -7.79 -14.91 0.73
C GLY A 46 -8.70 -14.44 -0.39
N ASP A 47 -9.98 -14.33 -0.08
CA ASP A 47 -11.06 -14.08 -1.02
C ASP A 47 -12.04 -12.98 -0.59
N THR A 48 -11.85 -12.43 0.62
CA THR A 48 -12.68 -11.34 1.15
C THR A 48 -11.85 -10.13 1.58
N PRO A 49 -12.43 -8.92 1.57
CA PRO A 49 -11.79 -7.71 2.09
C PRO A 49 -11.21 -7.85 3.50
N GLU A 50 -11.91 -8.54 4.40
CA GLU A 50 -11.46 -8.74 5.78
C GLU A 50 -10.20 -9.61 5.84
N GLN A 51 -10.15 -10.68 5.06
CA GLN A 51 -8.98 -11.55 4.98
C GLN A 51 -7.80 -10.81 4.35
N TRP A 52 -8.03 -10.03 3.29
CA TRP A 52 -7.00 -9.22 2.66
C TRP A 52 -6.45 -8.14 3.60
N LEU A 53 -7.29 -7.48 4.40
CA LEU A 53 -6.84 -6.55 5.44
C LEU A 53 -6.02 -7.25 6.53
N VAL A 54 -6.42 -8.46 6.94
CA VAL A 54 -5.64 -9.26 7.90
C VAL A 54 -4.28 -9.64 7.31
N ASN A 55 -4.25 -10.11 6.06
CA ASN A 55 -3.01 -10.48 5.37
C ASN A 55 -2.10 -9.27 5.17
N PHE A 56 -2.65 -8.12 4.77
CA PHE A 56 -1.91 -6.87 4.69
C PHE A 56 -1.22 -6.54 6.03
N ARG A 57 -1.94 -6.60 7.15
CA ARG A 57 -1.37 -6.33 8.48
C ARG A 57 -0.28 -7.31 8.88
N GLN A 58 -0.43 -8.60 8.54
CA GLN A 58 0.56 -9.63 8.84
C GLN A 58 1.86 -9.43 8.06
N HIS A 59 1.76 -8.91 6.84
CA HIS A 59 2.89 -8.68 5.92
C HIS A 59 3.23 -7.20 5.74
N ARG A 60 2.78 -6.36 6.68
CA ARG A 60 2.84 -4.90 6.56
C ARG A 60 4.25 -4.39 6.34
N TRP A 61 5.21 -4.94 7.08
CA TRP A 61 6.59 -4.51 6.99
C TRP A 61 7.19 -4.74 5.58
N ASP A 62 6.98 -5.94 5.01
CA ASP A 62 7.44 -6.26 3.65
C ASP A 62 6.79 -5.34 2.59
N LEU A 63 5.48 -5.08 2.74
CA LEU A 63 4.72 -4.21 1.84
C LEU A 63 5.13 -2.74 1.97
N GLU A 64 5.46 -2.27 3.17
CA GLU A 64 5.97 -0.92 3.41
C GLU A 64 7.38 -0.72 2.84
N GLU A 65 8.26 -1.72 2.91
CA GLU A 65 9.56 -1.68 2.23
C GLU A 65 9.42 -1.59 0.70
N GLU A 66 8.50 -2.36 0.12
CA GLU A 66 8.20 -2.30 -1.32
C GLU A 66 7.60 -0.94 -1.73
N ALA A 67 6.64 -0.43 -0.94
CA ALA A 67 6.08 0.89 -1.15
C ALA A 67 7.14 2.00 -1.05
N GLU A 68 8.06 1.90 -0.09
CA GLU A 68 9.17 2.84 0.07
C GLU A 68 10.05 2.88 -1.18
N SER A 69 10.43 1.72 -1.71
CA SER A 69 11.22 1.64 -2.95
C SER A 69 10.49 2.31 -4.12
N LEU A 70 9.19 2.05 -4.29
CA LEU A 70 8.39 2.63 -5.37
C LEU A 70 8.24 4.16 -5.24
N ILE A 71 8.09 4.67 -4.01
CA ILE A 71 8.06 6.11 -3.72
C ILE A 71 9.41 6.76 -4.07
N GLN A 72 10.51 6.12 -3.68
CA GLN A 72 11.86 6.63 -3.99
C GLN A 72 12.11 6.67 -5.50
N ASP A 73 11.56 5.71 -6.24
CA ASP A 73 11.62 5.64 -7.70
C ASP A 73 10.60 6.57 -8.40
N GLN A 74 9.77 7.30 -7.66
CA GLN A 74 8.72 8.18 -8.19
C GLN A 74 7.76 7.42 -9.13
N SER A 75 7.32 6.24 -8.70
CA SER A 75 6.44 5.34 -9.46
C SER A 75 4.95 5.60 -9.22
N GLU A 76 4.58 6.84 -8.94
CA GLU A 76 3.16 7.23 -8.83
C GLU A 76 2.43 7.14 -10.18
N ASP A 77 1.15 6.76 -10.13
CA ASP A 77 0.24 6.84 -11.28
C ASP A 77 -0.20 8.30 -11.56
N ASP A 78 -1.01 8.49 -12.61
CA ASP A 78 -1.54 9.82 -12.99
C ASP A 78 -2.41 10.49 -11.90
N GLN A 79 -2.84 9.76 -10.87
CA GLN A 79 -3.58 10.27 -9.71
C GLN A 79 -2.67 10.51 -8.50
N GLY A 80 -1.37 10.26 -8.61
CA GLY A 80 -0.41 10.35 -7.51
C GLY A 80 -0.44 9.15 -6.55
N TRP A 81 -0.96 7.99 -6.98
CA TRP A 81 -1.00 6.78 -6.15
C TRP A 81 0.18 5.87 -6.46
N VAL A 82 0.75 5.26 -5.44
CA VAL A 82 1.75 4.19 -5.60
C VAL A 82 1.06 2.83 -5.54
N TRP A 83 1.22 2.04 -6.59
CA TRP A 83 0.61 0.72 -6.70
C TRP A 83 1.66 -0.37 -6.50
N LEU A 84 1.43 -1.24 -5.51
CA LEU A 84 2.25 -2.42 -5.31
C LEU A 84 1.81 -3.50 -6.32
N PRO A 85 2.76 -4.25 -6.92
CA PRO A 85 2.46 -5.26 -7.94
C PRO A 85 1.64 -6.46 -7.44
#